data_AF-A0A9P6NGC0-F1
#
_entry.id   AF-A0A9P6NGC0-F1
#
_cell.length_a   1.000
_cell.length_b   1.000
_cell.length_c   1.000
_cell.angle_alpha   90.00
_cell.angle_beta   90.00
_cell.angle_gamma   90.00
#
_symmetry.space_group_name_H-M   'P 1'
#
loop_
_entity.id
_entity.type
_entity.pdbx_description
1 polymer ?
#
loop_
_entity_poly.entity_id
_entity_poly.type
_entity_poly.pdbx_seq_one_letter_code
_entity_poly.pdbx_strand_id
1 'polypeptide(L)'
;MQDSMVATDTLDDLLESHLNTLDLYMNDYQILETQLKKAFFDLAKAKLALGPNRVGQNSYDLTPKAAIKRVCISTVGASNSQAASTEDSANGIFDLYHHLSGLPDADMQVDADNEFKLLTDSEATGMDVPQPTQGILRRRRIGTMEQETVTDEDQSTLETKDLSDVNTQIGPSQPPRPAPKLPIHQFSAFPPPSLKAAEVGFSTALASVVRLANIRHQLNKLEFAIQQEKSQKVSIGG
;
A
#
# COMPACT_ATOMS: atom_id res chain seq x y z
N MET A 1 -44.11 5.54 -32.68
CA MET A 1 -43.31 6.75 -32.97
C MET A 1 -42.81 7.44 -31.70
N GLN A 2 -43.54 7.39 -30.57
CA GLN A 2 -43.02 7.92 -29.30
C GLN A 2 -41.93 7.04 -28.67
N ASP A 3 -42.02 5.71 -28.78
CA ASP A 3 -41.04 4.78 -28.18
C ASP A 3 -39.64 4.87 -28.81
N SER A 4 -39.55 5.21 -30.10
CA SER A 4 -38.26 5.38 -30.78
C SER A 4 -37.50 6.63 -30.31
N MET A 5 -38.22 7.66 -29.87
CA MET A 5 -37.62 8.90 -29.37
C MET A 5 -37.12 8.73 -27.93
N VAL A 6 -37.87 8.01 -27.08
CA VAL A 6 -37.43 7.69 -25.71
C VAL A 6 -36.18 6.80 -25.72
N ALA A 7 -36.10 5.82 -26.62
CA ALA A 7 -34.93 4.95 -26.73
C ALA A 7 -33.67 5.68 -27.25
N THR A 8 -33.81 6.76 -28.05
CA THR A 8 -32.64 7.58 -28.45
C THR A 8 -32.10 8.37 -27.27
N ASP A 9 -32.99 8.95 -26.46
CA ASP A 9 -32.60 9.74 -25.30
C ASP A 9 -31.85 8.87 -24.27
N THR A 10 -32.31 7.63 -24.02
CA THR A 10 -31.61 6.70 -23.10
C THR A 10 -30.21 6.30 -23.59
N LEU A 11 -30.03 6.13 -24.90
CA LEU A 11 -28.72 5.80 -25.47
C LEU A 11 -27.76 6.98 -25.37
N ASP A 12 -28.26 8.20 -25.61
CA ASP A 12 -27.46 9.41 -25.51
C ASP A 12 -27.02 9.65 -24.05
N ASP A 13 -27.91 9.42 -23.08
CA ASP A 13 -27.58 9.47 -21.64
C ASP A 13 -26.48 8.46 -21.26
N LEU A 14 -26.56 7.23 -21.78
CA LEU A 14 -25.54 6.19 -21.54
C LEU A 14 -24.18 6.57 -22.16
N LEU A 15 -24.19 7.18 -23.35
CA LEU A 15 -22.97 7.66 -24.01
C LEU A 15 -22.35 8.84 -23.25
N GLU A 16 -23.16 9.78 -22.77
CA GLU A 16 -22.68 10.87 -21.92
C GLU A 16 -22.03 10.33 -20.64
N SER A 17 -22.71 9.41 -19.94
CA SER A 17 -22.17 8.76 -18.74
C SER A 17 -20.85 8.03 -19.02
N HIS A 18 -20.76 7.35 -20.17
CA HIS A 18 -19.54 6.65 -20.59
C HIS A 18 -18.38 7.62 -20.84
N LEU A 19 -18.60 8.73 -21.56
CA LEU A 19 -17.56 9.73 -21.82
C LEU A 19 -17.09 10.39 -20.52
N ASN A 20 -18.01 10.76 -19.63
CA ASN A 20 -17.68 11.30 -18.31
C ASN A 20 -16.85 10.32 -17.46
N THR A 21 -17.20 9.03 -17.50
CA THR A 21 -16.46 7.97 -16.78
C THR A 21 -15.05 7.77 -17.36
N LEU A 22 -14.91 7.91 -18.68
CA LEU A 22 -13.61 7.82 -19.37
C LEU A 22 -12.71 9.00 -18.98
N ASP A 23 -13.24 10.22 -18.93
CA ASP A 23 -12.47 11.39 -18.50
C ASP A 23 -11.99 11.25 -17.05
N LEU A 24 -12.86 10.75 -16.16
CA LEU A 24 -12.47 10.43 -14.78
C LEU A 24 -11.36 9.37 -14.72
N TYR A 25 -11.46 8.32 -15.53
CA TYR A 25 -10.42 7.29 -15.64
C TYR A 25 -9.07 7.88 -16.06
N MET A 26 -9.04 8.73 -17.08
CA MET A 26 -7.81 9.34 -17.59
C MET A 26 -7.17 10.28 -16.56
N ASN A 27 -7.98 11.08 -15.87
CA ASN A 27 -7.49 11.96 -14.80
C ASN A 27 -6.88 11.16 -13.63
N ASP A 28 -7.60 10.14 -13.14
CA ASP A 28 -7.12 9.30 -12.03
C ASP A 28 -5.85 8.51 -12.41
N TYR A 29 -5.72 8.11 -13.67
CA TYR A 29 -4.51 7.46 -14.18
C TYR A 29 -3.29 8.40 -14.12
N GLN A 30 -3.43 9.67 -14.53
CA GLN A 30 -2.35 10.66 -14.44
C GLN A 30 -1.94 10.95 -13.00
N ILE A 31 -2.93 11.00 -12.09
CA ILE A 31 -2.70 11.15 -10.65
C ILE A 31 -1.90 9.97 -10.11
N LEU A 32 -2.31 8.73 -10.45
CA LEU A 32 -1.61 7.51 -10.06
C LEU A 32 -0.16 7.50 -10.57
N GLU A 33 0.06 7.86 -11.83
CA GLU A 33 1.40 7.91 -12.43
C GLU A 33 2.31 8.88 -11.68
N THR A 34 1.81 10.07 -11.36
CA THR A 34 2.56 11.10 -10.63
C THR A 34 2.90 10.64 -9.21
N GLN A 35 1.93 10.04 -8.52
CA GLN A 35 2.12 9.48 -7.17
C GLN A 35 3.16 8.36 -7.17
N LEU A 36 3.10 7.46 -8.16
CA LEU A 36 4.00 6.33 -8.27
C LEU A 36 5.44 6.78 -8.55
N LYS A 37 5.63 7.72 -9.49
CA LYS A 37 6.93 8.34 -9.78
C LYS A 37 7.54 8.96 -8.53
N LYS A 38 6.74 9.73 -7.78
CA LYS A 38 7.18 10.35 -6.52
C LYS A 38 7.57 9.31 -5.47
N ALA A 39 6.74 8.28 -5.28
CA ALA A 39 6.99 7.22 -4.28
C ALA A 39 8.29 6.45 -4.58
N PHE A 40 8.54 6.10 -5.85
CA PHE A 40 9.79 5.45 -6.25
C PHE A 40 11.02 6.36 -6.08
N PHE A 41 10.88 7.65 -6.37
CA PHE A 41 11.96 8.60 -6.15
C PHE A 41 12.31 8.75 -4.66
N ASP A 42 11.31 8.82 -3.79
CA ASP A 42 11.52 8.85 -2.34
C ASP A 42 12.10 7.52 -1.81
N LEU A 43 11.70 6.39 -2.38
CA LEU A 43 12.32 5.09 -2.11
C LEU A 43 13.80 5.05 -2.53
N ALA A 44 14.15 5.62 -3.67
CA ALA A 44 15.54 5.71 -4.13
C ALA A 44 16.39 6.57 -3.19
N LYS A 45 15.85 7.70 -2.72
CA LYS A 45 16.50 8.52 -1.67
C LYS A 45 16.68 7.75 -0.36
N ALA A 46 15.68 6.96 0.04
CA ALA A 46 15.78 6.11 1.23
C ALA A 46 16.86 5.03 1.09
N LYS A 47 16.97 4.40 -0.10
CA LYS A 47 18.05 3.45 -0.43
C LYS A 47 19.43 4.10 -0.35
N LEU A 48 19.57 5.35 -0.81
CA LEU A 48 20.83 6.09 -0.72
C LEU A 48 21.21 6.37 0.75
N ALA A 49 20.23 6.73 1.59
CA ALA A 49 20.48 7.05 3.00
C ALA A 49 20.76 5.82 3.88
N LEU A 50 20.06 4.70 3.65
CA LEU A 50 20.17 3.48 4.46
C LEU A 50 21.19 2.48 3.92
N GLY A 51 21.57 2.62 2.64
CA GLY A 51 22.41 1.67 1.91
C GLY A 51 21.60 0.57 1.22
N PRO A 52 22.15 0.00 0.12
CA PRO A 52 21.42 -0.92 -0.76
C PRO A 52 21.00 -2.23 -0.08
N ASN A 53 21.76 -2.68 0.92
CA ASN A 53 21.51 -3.94 1.62
C ASN A 53 20.36 -3.87 2.65
N ARG A 54 19.97 -2.67 3.07
CA ARG A 54 18.95 -2.47 4.12
C ARG A 54 17.54 -2.27 3.58
N VAL A 55 17.40 -1.84 2.33
CA VAL A 55 16.11 -1.55 1.70
C VAL A 55 16.05 -2.35 0.40
N GLY A 56 15.67 -3.61 0.52
CA GLY A 56 15.60 -4.55 -0.60
C GLY A 56 14.87 -5.84 -0.23
N GLN A 57 14.70 -6.72 -1.21
CA GLN A 57 13.99 -7.99 -1.04
C GLN A 57 14.61 -8.84 0.08
N ASN A 58 15.94 -8.86 0.17
CA ASN A 58 16.69 -9.65 1.17
C ASN A 58 16.55 -9.11 2.61
N SER A 59 16.16 -7.85 2.77
CA SER A 59 15.94 -7.21 4.08
C SER A 59 14.50 -7.38 4.58
N TYR A 60 13.62 -7.95 3.76
CA TYR A 60 12.24 -8.16 4.14
C TYR A 60 12.13 -9.38 5.06
N ASP A 61 11.42 -9.22 6.16
CA ASP A 61 11.12 -10.32 7.06
C ASP A 61 10.02 -11.18 6.44
N LEU A 62 10.39 -12.40 6.01
CA LEU A 62 9.49 -13.38 5.38
C LEU A 62 8.64 -14.15 6.40
N THR A 63 8.75 -13.84 7.70
CA THR A 63 7.82 -14.42 8.66
C THR A 63 6.38 -14.09 8.26
N PRO A 64 5.46 -15.06 8.33
CA PRO A 64 4.08 -14.85 7.91
C PRO A 64 3.45 -13.78 8.81
N LYS A 65 3.23 -12.60 8.24
CA LYS A 65 2.55 -11.46 8.89
C LYS A 65 1.20 -11.24 8.21
N ALA A 66 0.21 -10.85 9.00
CA ALA A 66 -1.08 -10.43 8.45
C ALA A 66 -0.86 -9.24 7.49
N ALA A 67 -1.48 -9.31 6.31
CA ALA A 67 -1.46 -8.18 5.38
C ALA A 67 -2.14 -6.96 6.00
N ILE A 68 -1.45 -5.82 6.01
CA ILE A 68 -1.94 -4.55 6.58
C ILE A 68 -3.05 -3.94 5.73
N LYS A 69 -2.99 -4.19 4.42
CA LYS A 69 -3.98 -3.72 3.48
C LYS A 69 -4.54 -4.88 2.72
N ARG A 70 -5.86 -4.95 2.65
CA ARG A 70 -6.61 -5.97 1.93
C ARG A 70 -7.60 -5.29 1.01
N VAL A 71 -7.71 -5.80 -0.21
CA VAL A 71 -8.78 -5.41 -1.13
C VAL A 71 -9.83 -6.49 -1.05
N CYS A 72 -11.03 -6.13 -0.64
CA CYS A 72 -12.17 -7.03 -0.66
C CYS A 72 -13.03 -6.70 -1.88
N ILE A 73 -13.60 -7.73 -2.49
CA ILE A 73 -14.55 -7.60 -3.59
C ILE A 73 -15.93 -7.77 -2.95
N SER A 74 -16.62 -6.65 -2.75
CA SER A 74 -17.98 -6.66 -2.22
C SER A 74 -18.91 -6.99 -3.38
N THR A 75 -19.41 -8.23 -3.46
CA THR A 75 -20.54 -8.54 -4.34
C THR A 75 -21.82 -8.11 -3.62
N VAL A 76 -22.47 -7.06 -4.11
CA VAL A 76 -23.77 -6.62 -3.59
C VAL A 76 -24.78 -7.75 -3.84
N GLY A 77 -24.96 -8.63 -2.86
CA GLY A 77 -25.82 -9.82 -2.95
C GLY A 77 -25.58 -10.90 -1.87
N ALA A 78 -24.51 -10.81 -1.07
CA ALA A 78 -24.14 -11.89 -0.14
C ALA A 78 -24.41 -11.63 1.36
N SER A 79 -24.87 -10.44 1.77
CA SER A 79 -25.20 -10.18 3.18
C SER A 79 -26.72 -10.12 3.43
N ASN A 80 -27.24 -11.29 3.78
CA ASN A 80 -28.44 -11.58 4.60
C ASN A 80 -29.86 -11.51 3.99
N SER A 81 -30.47 -12.70 3.92
CA SER A 81 -31.89 -13.01 4.20
C SER A 81 -32.98 -12.66 3.17
N GLN A 82 -33.23 -13.61 2.27
CA GLN A 82 -34.56 -14.21 2.00
C GLN A 82 -35.75 -13.26 1.73
N ALA A 83 -35.90 -12.79 0.48
CA ALA A 83 -37.18 -12.79 -0.26
C ALA A 83 -37.01 -12.21 -1.69
N ALA A 84 -37.42 -13.02 -2.66
CA ALA A 84 -38.01 -12.65 -3.95
C ALA A 84 -37.25 -11.69 -4.92
N SER A 85 -36.69 -12.37 -5.93
CA SER A 85 -36.89 -12.12 -7.36
C SER A 85 -36.07 -11.03 -8.10
N THR A 86 -35.34 -11.54 -9.09
CA THR A 86 -35.10 -11.00 -10.44
C THR A 86 -33.85 -10.14 -10.64
N GLU A 87 -32.78 -10.86 -11.03
CA GLU A 87 -31.80 -10.61 -12.11
C GLU A 87 -31.00 -9.30 -12.16
N ASP A 88 -29.70 -9.51 -12.39
CA ASP A 88 -28.68 -8.58 -12.88
C ASP A 88 -28.31 -7.34 -12.04
N SER A 89 -27.56 -7.56 -10.96
CA SER A 89 -26.56 -6.57 -10.56
C SER A 89 -25.40 -7.19 -9.77
N ALA A 90 -24.45 -7.81 -10.47
CA ALA A 90 -23.12 -8.11 -9.95
C ALA A 90 -22.33 -6.79 -9.77
N ASN A 91 -22.72 -5.96 -8.80
CA ASN A 91 -21.97 -4.76 -8.44
C ASN A 91 -20.81 -5.18 -7.56
N GLY A 92 -19.66 -5.46 -8.17
CA GLY A 92 -18.39 -5.70 -7.47
C GLY A 92 -17.70 -4.36 -7.21
N ILE A 93 -17.91 -3.77 -6.04
CA ILE A 93 -17.13 -2.60 -5.61
C ILE A 93 -15.89 -3.11 -4.89
N PHE A 94 -14.71 -2.73 -5.38
CA PHE A 94 -13.44 -2.98 -4.73
C PHE A 94 -13.26 -2.00 -3.58
N ASP A 95 -13.17 -2.52 -2.35
CA ASP A 95 -12.99 -1.74 -1.14
C ASP A 95 -11.62 -2.03 -0.52
N LEU A 96 -10.87 -0.97 -0.20
CA LEU A 96 -9.56 -1.07 0.44
C LEU A 96 -9.71 -0.96 1.97
N TYR A 97 -9.44 -2.06 2.66
CA TYR A 97 -9.45 -2.12 4.12
C TYR A 97 -8.05 -1.98 4.71
N HIS A 98 -7.95 -1.17 5.76
CA HIS A 98 -6.75 -1.01 6.55
C HIS A 98 -6.87 -1.83 7.84
N HIS A 99 -6.19 -2.97 7.89
CA HIS A 99 -6.05 -3.74 9.11
C HIS A 99 -4.83 -3.20 9.87
N LEU A 100 -5.03 -2.11 10.61
CA LEU A 100 -4.09 -1.73 11.66
C LEU A 100 -4.29 -2.77 12.77
N SER A 101 -3.47 -3.83 12.80
CA SER A 101 -3.48 -4.80 13.89
C SER A 101 -3.28 -4.07 15.21
N GLY A 102 -4.40 -3.87 15.90
CA GLY A 102 -4.53 -3.11 17.14
C GLY A 102 -5.91 -3.29 17.75
N LEU A 103 -6.54 -4.44 17.54
CA LEU A 103 -7.48 -5.04 18.48
C LEU A 103 -7.38 -6.55 18.24
N PRO A 104 -6.87 -7.36 19.20
CA PRO A 104 -7.25 -8.75 19.21
C PRO A 104 -8.77 -8.81 19.34
N ASP A 105 -9.42 -9.69 18.58
CA ASP A 105 -10.83 -10.01 18.75
C ASP A 105 -11.12 -10.23 20.24
N ALA A 106 -12.20 -9.59 20.66
CA ALA A 106 -12.67 -9.57 22.03
C ALA A 106 -12.92 -10.99 22.54
N ASP A 107 -12.09 -11.40 23.52
CA ASP A 107 -12.42 -12.39 24.54
C ASP A 107 -11.59 -12.10 25.81
N MET A 108 -11.77 -10.89 26.37
CA MET A 108 -11.55 -10.65 27.79
C MET A 108 -12.69 -9.77 28.30
N GLN A 109 -13.74 -10.43 28.80
CA GLN A 109 -14.61 -9.83 29.80
C GLN A 109 -13.73 -9.46 31.00
N VAL A 110 -13.51 -8.15 31.18
CA VAL A 110 -13.11 -7.62 32.48
C VAL A 110 -14.20 -6.66 32.87
N ASP A 111 -14.75 -6.95 34.04
CA ASP A 111 -15.90 -6.34 34.64
C ASP A 111 -15.84 -4.82 34.76
N ALA A 112 -17.04 -4.29 34.85
CA ALA A 112 -17.41 -2.91 34.98
C ALA A 112 -16.72 -2.18 36.16
N ASP A 113 -16.88 -0.87 36.09
CA ASP A 113 -16.68 0.11 37.16
C ASP A 113 -15.28 0.74 37.24
N ASN A 114 -15.01 1.71 36.37
CA ASN A 114 -14.50 2.97 36.90
C ASN A 114 -14.86 4.20 36.06
N GLU A 115 -15.51 5.11 36.77
CA GLU A 115 -16.02 6.40 36.37
C GLU A 115 -14.89 7.46 36.28
N PHE A 116 -15.14 8.52 35.51
CA PHE A 116 -14.62 9.88 35.70
C PHE A 116 -13.12 10.15 35.44
N LYS A 117 -12.81 11.01 34.45
CA LYS A 117 -12.85 12.48 34.60
C LYS A 117 -12.29 13.19 33.38
N LEU A 118 -13.17 13.94 32.73
CA LEU A 118 -12.90 14.97 31.75
C LEU A 118 -12.20 16.16 32.46
N LEU A 119 -11.05 16.62 31.96
CA LEU A 119 -10.59 17.99 32.19
C LEU A 119 -9.98 18.58 30.93
N THR A 120 -10.62 19.67 30.54
CA THR A 120 -10.27 20.70 29.58
C THR A 120 -9.16 21.63 30.12
N ASP A 121 -8.51 22.27 29.15
CA ASP A 121 -7.80 23.56 29.17
C ASP A 121 -6.47 23.70 29.93
N SER A 122 -5.43 24.09 29.16
CA SER A 122 -4.72 25.35 29.39
C SER A 122 -3.81 25.71 28.22
N GLU A 123 -4.19 26.77 27.51
CA GLU A 123 -3.28 27.64 26.75
C GLU A 123 -2.32 28.37 27.70
N ALA A 124 -1.05 28.53 27.30
CA ALA A 124 -0.22 29.69 27.62
C ALA A 124 1.02 29.76 26.69
N THR A 125 0.94 30.69 25.73
CA THR A 125 1.96 31.67 25.32
C THR A 125 3.38 31.57 25.89
N GLY A 126 4.39 31.78 25.01
CA GLY A 126 5.59 32.52 25.39
C GLY A 126 6.90 32.11 24.70
N MET A 127 7.31 32.93 23.73
CA MET A 127 8.62 33.13 23.08
C MET A 127 9.86 32.49 23.75
N ASP A 128 10.74 31.88 22.95
CA ASP A 128 12.07 32.49 22.72
C ASP A 128 12.81 31.91 21.49
N VAL A 129 13.53 32.81 20.79
CA VAL A 129 14.35 32.61 19.59
C VAL A 129 15.81 32.78 20.01
N PRO A 130 16.73 31.85 19.66
CA PRO A 130 17.75 32.26 18.67
C PRO A 130 18.27 31.12 17.74
N GLN A 131 18.48 31.50 16.47
CA GLN A 131 19.41 30.91 15.50
C GLN A 131 20.90 31.15 15.90
N PRO A 132 21.92 30.81 15.08
CA PRO A 132 22.29 29.53 14.49
C PRO A 132 23.79 29.23 14.77
N THR A 133 24.15 28.10 15.37
CA THR A 133 25.58 27.72 15.49
C THR A 133 26.02 26.83 14.34
N GLN A 134 26.79 27.42 13.44
CA GLN A 134 27.62 26.74 12.44
C GLN A 134 28.70 25.89 13.14
N GLY A 135 28.80 24.61 12.76
CA GLY A 135 29.99 23.77 12.99
C GLY A 135 30.32 23.09 11.68
N ILE A 136 31.28 23.56 10.87
CA ILE A 136 32.74 23.43 11.00
C ILE A 136 33.18 21.94 11.04
N LEU A 137 33.57 21.48 9.85
CA LEU A 137 34.69 20.59 9.53
C LEU A 137 34.81 19.24 10.25
N ARG A 138 34.42 18.17 9.55
CA ARG A 138 35.14 16.88 9.60
C ARG A 138 35.58 16.44 8.20
N ARG A 139 36.74 16.96 7.80
CA ARG A 139 37.66 16.32 6.84
C ARG A 139 38.10 14.98 7.45
N ARG A 140 37.79 13.85 6.81
CA ARG A 140 38.50 12.59 7.09
C ARG A 140 39.18 12.09 5.81
N ARG A 141 40.51 12.26 5.86
CA ARG A 141 41.61 11.58 5.17
C ARG A 141 41.31 10.83 3.87
N ILE A 142 41.86 11.43 2.81
CA ILE A 142 42.53 10.79 1.68
C ILE A 142 43.54 9.76 2.21
N GLY A 143 43.40 8.52 1.75
CA GLY A 143 44.44 7.49 1.78
C GLY A 143 44.75 7.12 0.34
N THR A 144 45.85 7.67 -0.17
CA THR A 144 46.50 7.29 -1.42
C THR A 144 47.34 6.06 -1.15
N MET A 145 47.12 4.98 -1.89
CA MET A 145 48.16 4.01 -2.22
C MET A 145 47.83 3.37 -3.57
N GLU A 146 48.61 3.77 -4.57
CA GLU A 146 48.98 3.01 -5.76
C GLU A 146 49.61 1.66 -5.28
N GLN A 147 49.63 0.51 -5.97
CA GLN A 147 49.81 0.23 -7.40
C GLN A 147 49.69 -1.30 -7.65
N GLU A 148 49.49 -1.69 -8.93
CA GLU A 148 49.78 -3.00 -9.60
C GLU A 148 48.80 -4.17 -9.35
N THR A 149 48.04 -4.76 -10.29
CA THR A 149 48.18 -5.31 -11.68
C THR A 149 48.82 -6.70 -11.81
N VAL A 150 47.98 -7.69 -12.19
CA VAL A 150 48.22 -8.88 -13.09
C VAL A 150 48.90 -10.10 -12.39
N THR A 151 48.52 -11.40 -12.45
CA THR A 151 47.71 -12.28 -13.35
C THR A 151 47.36 -13.62 -12.62
N ASP A 152 46.50 -14.42 -13.26
CA ASP A 152 45.99 -15.78 -12.98
C ASP A 152 46.99 -16.87 -12.51
N GLU A 153 46.53 -17.82 -11.68
CA GLU A 153 46.23 -19.22 -12.04
C GLU A 153 45.91 -20.11 -10.80
N ASP A 154 45.18 -21.19 -11.09
CA ASP A 154 44.63 -22.25 -10.23
C ASP A 154 45.55 -22.81 -9.13
N GLN A 155 44.96 -23.15 -7.97
CA GLN A 155 45.06 -24.51 -7.43
C GLN A 155 44.10 -24.79 -6.25
N SER A 156 43.35 -25.88 -6.43
CA SER A 156 42.65 -26.68 -5.44
C SER A 156 43.49 -26.99 -4.20
N THR A 157 42.93 -26.81 -3.01
CA THR A 157 43.24 -27.66 -1.84
C THR A 157 42.03 -27.80 -0.93
N LEU A 158 41.50 -29.03 -0.92
CA LEU A 158 40.62 -29.59 0.10
C LEU A 158 41.44 -29.80 1.38
N GLU A 159 41.06 -29.15 2.48
CA GLU A 159 41.42 -29.63 3.81
C GLU A 159 40.15 -29.77 4.66
N THR A 160 39.74 -31.01 4.81
CA THR A 160 38.89 -31.53 5.87
C THR A 160 39.61 -31.37 7.21
N LYS A 161 39.01 -30.63 8.14
CA LYS A 161 39.32 -30.75 9.57
C LYS A 161 38.04 -30.92 10.38
N ASP A 162 37.87 -32.15 10.79
CA ASP A 162 36.85 -32.66 11.68
C ASP A 162 37.12 -32.25 13.15
N LEU A 163 36.01 -32.00 13.84
CA LEU A 163 35.73 -32.22 15.28
C LEU A 163 36.49 -31.40 16.35
N SER A 164 35.76 -30.54 17.04
CA SER A 164 35.50 -30.71 18.49
C SER A 164 34.51 -29.67 19.06
N ASP A 165 33.42 -30.21 19.60
CA ASP A 165 32.67 -29.77 20.79
C ASP A 165 32.79 -28.31 21.26
N VAL A 166 31.76 -27.51 20.94
CA VAL A 166 31.35 -26.37 21.77
C VAL A 166 29.88 -26.51 22.13
N ASN A 167 29.67 -27.28 23.21
CA ASN A 167 28.78 -26.99 24.33
C ASN A 167 27.58 -26.06 24.03
N THR A 168 26.47 -26.66 23.61
CA THR A 168 25.17 -26.00 23.57
C THR A 168 24.68 -25.77 25.00
N GLN A 169 25.03 -24.62 25.58
CA GLN A 169 24.33 -24.11 26.75
C GLN A 169 22.95 -23.60 26.30
N ILE A 170 21.93 -24.34 26.70
CA ILE A 170 20.52 -23.96 26.63
C ILE A 170 20.31 -22.78 27.58
N GLY A 171 20.43 -21.57 27.05
CA GLY A 171 20.02 -20.35 27.75
C GLY A 171 18.48 -20.29 27.89
N PRO A 172 17.96 -19.61 28.92
CA PRO A 172 16.52 -19.51 29.15
C PRO A 172 15.81 -18.88 27.95
N SER A 173 14.76 -19.59 27.50
CA SER A 173 13.76 -19.15 26.52
C SER A 173 13.37 -17.69 26.77
N GLN A 174 13.78 -16.79 25.86
CA GLN A 174 13.27 -15.42 25.87
C GLN A 174 11.75 -15.45 25.62
N PRO A 175 10.96 -14.66 26.36
CA PRO A 175 9.54 -14.57 26.10
C PRO A 175 9.28 -14.05 24.68
N PRO A 176 8.22 -14.53 24.00
CA PRO A 176 7.88 -14.10 22.66
C PRO A 176 7.67 -12.58 22.67
N ARG A 177 8.49 -11.85 21.90
CA ARG A 177 8.34 -10.39 21.80
C ARG A 177 6.95 -10.09 21.23
N PRO A 178 6.17 -9.18 21.84
CA PRO A 178 4.87 -8.82 21.31
C PRO A 178 5.03 -8.12 19.95
N ALA A 179 4.21 -8.51 18.98
CA ALA A 179 4.00 -7.76 17.73
C ALA A 179 2.74 -6.88 17.90
N PRO A 180 2.65 -5.69 17.29
CA PRO A 180 3.16 -5.40 15.94
C PRO A 180 4.05 -4.14 15.85
N LYS A 181 5.24 -4.31 15.27
CA LYS A 181 6.01 -3.20 14.70
C LYS A 181 5.42 -2.92 13.32
N LEU A 182 5.09 -1.65 13.02
CA LEU A 182 4.79 -1.24 11.64
C LEU A 182 5.89 -1.81 10.72
N PRO A 183 5.59 -2.35 9.52
CA PRO A 183 6.58 -3.03 8.69
C PRO A 183 7.74 -2.15 8.34
N ILE A 184 7.52 -0.84 8.23
CA ILE A 184 8.59 0.12 7.95
C ILE A 184 9.74 0.06 8.97
N HIS A 185 9.47 -0.34 10.22
CA HIS A 185 10.49 -0.52 11.26
C HIS A 185 11.37 -1.76 11.07
N GLN A 186 11.06 -2.65 10.12
CA GLN A 186 11.95 -3.76 9.77
C GLN A 186 13.24 -3.28 9.09
N PHE A 187 13.19 -2.12 8.43
CA PHE A 187 14.33 -1.58 7.68
C PHE A 187 15.25 -0.70 8.54
N SER A 188 14.72 -0.09 9.60
CA SER A 188 15.49 0.68 10.59
C SER A 188 14.66 0.98 11.84
N ALA A 189 15.34 1.12 12.98
CA ALA A 189 14.68 1.56 14.22
C ALA A 189 14.00 2.93 14.07
N PHE A 190 14.67 3.85 13.35
CA PHE A 190 14.19 5.19 13.04
C PHE A 190 14.16 5.40 11.52
N PRO A 191 13.03 5.10 10.85
CA PRO A 191 12.95 5.22 9.40
C PRO A 191 13.15 6.67 8.95
N PRO A 192 14.02 6.89 7.94
CA PRO A 192 14.29 8.23 7.43
C PRO A 192 13.00 8.81 6.82
N PRO A 193 12.88 10.15 6.78
CA PRO A 193 11.68 10.81 6.27
C PRO A 193 11.35 10.40 4.84
N SER A 194 12.36 10.13 4.01
CA SER A 194 12.17 9.62 2.63
C SER A 194 11.52 8.24 2.59
N LEU A 195 11.83 7.35 3.53
CA LEU A 195 11.21 6.02 3.58
C LEU A 195 9.75 6.10 4.03
N LYS A 196 9.45 6.96 5.02
CA LYS A 196 8.08 7.25 5.44
C LYS A 196 7.27 7.89 4.31
N ALA A 197 7.86 8.84 3.58
CA ALA A 197 7.24 9.49 2.43
C ALA A 197 6.94 8.47 1.31
N ALA A 198 7.86 7.54 1.05
CA ALA A 198 7.65 6.46 0.09
C ALA A 198 6.50 5.53 0.53
N GLU A 199 6.44 5.13 1.81
CA GLU A 199 5.33 4.34 2.35
C GLU A 199 3.98 5.02 2.14
N VAL A 200 3.88 6.32 2.48
CA VAL A 200 2.67 7.11 2.25
C VAL A 200 2.36 7.21 0.75
N GLY A 201 3.36 7.46 -0.09
CA GLY A 201 3.20 7.54 -1.54
C GLY A 201 2.64 6.26 -2.15
N PHE A 202 3.20 5.10 -1.79
CA PHE A 202 2.68 3.80 -2.23
C PHE A 202 1.30 3.49 -1.62
N SER A 203 1.03 3.96 -0.40
CA SER A 203 -0.29 3.86 0.22
C SER A 203 -1.36 4.57 -0.60
N THR A 204 -1.10 5.82 -0.96
CA THR A 204 -2.02 6.63 -1.75
C THR A 204 -2.15 6.07 -3.16
N ALA A 205 -1.03 5.65 -3.79
CA ALA A 205 -1.07 5.02 -5.10
C ALA A 205 -1.94 3.75 -5.11
N LEU A 206 -1.87 2.91 -4.07
CA LEU A 206 -2.72 1.73 -3.96
C LEU A 206 -4.21 2.09 -3.88
N ALA A 207 -4.57 3.13 -3.13
CA ALA A 207 -5.94 3.62 -3.07
C ALA A 207 -6.42 4.14 -4.45
N SER A 208 -5.53 4.83 -5.19
CA SER A 208 -5.80 5.27 -6.56
C SER A 208 -5.98 4.09 -7.52
N VAL A 209 -5.20 3.01 -7.38
CA VAL A 209 -5.37 1.78 -8.20
C VAL A 209 -6.74 1.13 -7.94
N VAL A 210 -7.16 1.02 -6.68
CA VAL A 210 -8.47 0.46 -6.32
C VAL A 210 -9.60 1.29 -6.92
N ARG A 211 -9.48 2.63 -6.83
CA ARG A 211 -10.42 3.55 -7.48
C ARG A 211 -10.46 3.36 -9.00
N LEU A 212 -9.30 3.28 -9.64
CA LEU A 212 -9.21 3.04 -11.09
C LEU A 212 -9.84 1.71 -11.50
N ALA A 213 -9.68 0.66 -10.67
CA ALA A 213 -10.33 -0.63 -10.88
C ALA A 213 -11.87 -0.51 -10.79
N ASN A 214 -12.38 0.26 -9.84
CA ASN A 214 -13.82 0.56 -9.73
C ASN A 214 -14.34 1.32 -10.95
N ILE A 215 -13.64 2.37 -11.39
CA ILE A 215 -14.01 3.14 -12.58
C ILE A 215 -14.00 2.26 -13.82
N ARG A 216 -12.97 1.41 -13.98
CA ARG A 216 -12.89 0.47 -15.10
C ARG A 216 -14.04 -0.54 -15.08
N HIS A 217 -14.44 -1.01 -13.91
CA HIS A 217 -15.61 -1.88 -13.77
C HIS A 217 -16.90 -1.17 -14.22
N GLN A 218 -17.09 0.09 -13.84
CA GLN A 218 -18.22 0.91 -14.29
C GLN A 218 -18.21 1.14 -15.80
N LEU A 219 -17.05 1.41 -16.38
CA LEU A 219 -16.88 1.60 -17.82
C LEU A 219 -17.31 0.34 -18.58
N ASN A 220 -16.84 -0.83 -18.17
CA ASN A 220 -17.25 -2.11 -18.77
C ASN A 220 -18.78 -2.34 -18.65
N LYS A 221 -19.41 -1.91 -17.55
CA LYS A 221 -20.86 -2.02 -17.36
C LYS A 221 -21.63 -1.13 -18.34
N LEU A 222 -21.18 0.11 -18.53
CA LEU A 222 -21.77 1.05 -19.48
C LEU A 222 -21.59 0.57 -20.92
N GLU A 223 -20.41 0.05 -21.28
CA GLU A 223 -20.17 -0.54 -22.61
C GLU A 223 -21.13 -1.68 -22.91
N PHE A 224 -21.37 -2.56 -21.92
CA PHE A 224 -22.33 -3.65 -22.06
C PHE A 224 -23.76 -3.15 -22.25
N ALA A 225 -24.20 -2.16 -21.46
CA ALA A 225 -25.53 -1.56 -21.60
C ALA A 225 -25.72 -0.90 -22.98
N ILE A 226 -24.72 -0.15 -23.46
CA ILE A 226 -24.73 0.48 -24.79
C ILE A 226 -24.82 -0.59 -25.89
N GLN A 227 -24.11 -1.71 -25.76
CA GLN A 227 -24.19 -2.79 -26.74
C GLN A 227 -25.57 -3.44 -26.77
N GLN A 228 -26.20 -3.66 -25.61
CA GLN A 228 -27.57 -4.19 -25.55
C GLN A 228 -28.58 -3.27 -26.25
N GLU A 229 -28.58 -1.98 -25.93
CA GLU A 229 -29.47 -0.98 -26.54
C GLU A 229 -29.28 -0.91 -28.06
N LYS A 230 -28.02 -0.92 -28.52
CA LYS A 230 -27.72 -0.96 -29.96
C LYS A 230 -28.29 -2.21 -30.64
N SER A 231 -28.14 -3.39 -30.05
CA SER A 231 -28.68 -4.63 -30.59
C SER A 231 -30.21 -4.65 -30.62
N GLN A 232 -30.88 -4.10 -29.60
CA GLN A 232 -32.34 -4.01 -29.57
C GLN A 232 -32.88 -3.11 -30.70
N LYS A 233 -32.25 -1.95 -30.94
CA LYS A 233 -32.65 -1.04 -32.01
C LYS A 233 -32.49 -1.64 -33.42
N VAL A 234 -31.41 -2.38 -33.66
CA VAL A 234 -31.20 -3.07 -34.94
C VAL A 234 -32.28 -4.12 -35.19
N SER A 235 -32.76 -4.81 -34.15
CA SER A 235 -33.81 -5.82 -34.28
C SER A 235 -35.22 -5.25 -34.50
N ILE A 236 -35.48 -4.00 -34.12
CA ILE A 236 -36.80 -3.35 -34.29
C ILE A 236 -36.90 -2.62 -35.64
N GLY A 237 -35.76 -2.28 -36.25
CA GLY A 237 -35.68 -1.54 -37.52
C GLY A 237 -35.53 -2.38 -38.79
N GLY A 238 -35.50 -3.72 -38.69
CA GLY A 238 -35.46 -4.65 -39.83
C GLY A 238 -36.79 -5.36 -40.04
#